data_AF-A0A4Y9ZRB8-F1
#
_entry.id   AF-A0A4Y9ZRB8-F1
#
_cell.length_a   1.000
_cell.length_b   1.000
_cell.length_c   1.000
_cell.angle_alpha   90.00
_cell.angle_beta   90.00
_cell.angle_gamma   90.00
#
_symmetry.space_group_name_H-M   'P 1'
#
loop_
_entity.id
_entity.type
_entity.pdbx_description
1 polymer ?
#
loop_
_entity_poly.entity_id
_entity_poly.type
_entity_poly.pdbx_seq_one_letter_code
_entity_poly.pdbx_strand_id
1 'polypeptide(L)'
;MSEGSAVIPFDESLDAHPIEALNKKSYELDDNREPDDSRLQYFAAKLVCLLACHEYARRIPASANIAVAAAAPGLVATELGQKDASGNNLQLIDLETLVTIRPRTPEEGARTIVLAATYPVEAVWKEGTRRVPFLTNMQEMDTEYFVAKSGDLELRRKVWDDTVRLLKLTDDEVDRCFL
;
A
#
# COMPACT_ATOMS: atom_id res chain seq x y z
N MET A 1 -10.09 -11.44 -13.44
CA MET A 1 -9.85 -10.41 -12.39
C MET A 1 -8.36 -10.16 -12.34
N SER A 2 -7.91 -8.90 -12.39
CA SER A 2 -6.51 -8.58 -12.09
C SER A 2 -6.30 -8.70 -10.57
N GLU A 3 -5.08 -9.02 -10.14
CA GLU A 3 -4.65 -9.30 -8.76
C GLU A 3 -4.95 -8.23 -7.70
N GLY A 4 -5.70 -7.19 -8.02
CA GLY A 4 -6.43 -6.50 -6.96
C GLY A 4 -7.56 -5.60 -7.42
N SER A 5 -8.45 -6.13 -8.24
CA SER A 5 -9.80 -5.58 -8.33
C SER A 5 -10.60 -5.67 -7.01
N ALA A 6 -9.95 -5.84 -5.85
CA ALA A 6 -10.60 -5.76 -4.56
C ALA A 6 -10.80 -4.28 -4.24
N VAL A 7 -12.06 -3.86 -4.11
CA VAL A 7 -12.40 -2.61 -3.42
C VAL A 7 -11.73 -2.72 -2.05
N ILE A 8 -10.77 -1.84 -1.76
CA ILE A 8 -10.15 -1.77 -0.43
C ILE A 8 -11.07 -0.90 0.42
N PRO A 9 -11.91 -1.47 1.32
CA PRO A 9 -12.64 -0.66 2.27
C PRO A 9 -11.63 0.05 3.17
N PHE A 10 -11.80 1.36 3.28
CA PHE A 10 -11.03 2.22 4.18
C PHE A 10 -12.00 3.24 4.72
N ASP A 11 -12.94 2.77 5.52
CA ASP A 11 -14.06 3.57 6.03
C ASP A 11 -13.57 4.69 6.94
N GLU A 12 -12.43 4.46 7.60
CA GLU A 12 -11.70 5.43 8.41
C GLU A 12 -11.30 6.68 7.62
N SER A 13 -11.29 6.64 6.28
CA SER A 13 -11.09 7.85 5.46
C SER A 13 -12.04 8.99 5.82
N LEU A 14 -13.24 8.64 6.34
CA LEU A 14 -14.25 9.61 6.76
C LEU A 14 -13.94 10.25 8.13
N ASP A 15 -13.18 9.57 9.01
CA ASP A 15 -12.81 10.06 10.34
C ASP A 15 -11.80 11.20 10.26
N ALA A 16 -11.90 12.22 11.13
CA ALA A 16 -10.94 13.34 11.16
C ALA A 16 -9.47 12.88 11.33
N HIS A 17 -9.26 11.77 12.04
CA HIS A 17 -7.98 11.15 12.35
C HIS A 17 -7.97 9.70 11.81
N PRO A 18 -7.84 9.51 10.48
CA PRO A 18 -8.04 8.21 9.83
C PRO A 18 -7.04 7.14 10.28
N ILE A 19 -5.80 7.52 10.62
CA ILE A 19 -4.76 6.58 11.08
C ILE A 19 -4.97 6.23 12.54
N GLU A 20 -5.37 7.20 13.37
CA GLU A 20 -5.75 6.89 14.75
C GLU A 20 -6.97 5.98 14.81
N ALA A 21 -7.98 6.23 13.95
CA ALA A 21 -9.16 5.39 13.83
C ALA A 21 -8.81 3.96 13.38
N LEU A 22 -7.94 3.83 12.37
CA LEU A 22 -7.46 2.52 11.90
C LEU A 22 -6.72 1.76 13.02
N ASN A 23 -5.84 2.44 13.77
CA ASN A 23 -5.08 1.83 14.86
C ASN A 23 -5.93 1.43 16.08
N LYS A 24 -7.14 1.99 16.22
CA LYS A 24 -8.09 1.64 17.28
C LYS A 24 -8.98 0.45 16.92
N LYS A 25 -8.96 -0.02 15.68
CA LYS A 25 -9.72 -1.22 15.31
C LYS A 25 -9.20 -2.43 16.08
N SER A 26 -10.13 -3.23 16.59
CA SER A 26 -9.79 -4.48 17.26
C SER A 26 -9.18 -5.45 16.25
N TYR A 27 -8.04 -6.04 16.62
CA TYR A 27 -7.38 -7.13 15.92
C TYR A 27 -7.85 -8.51 16.41
N GLU A 28 -8.91 -8.56 17.22
CA GLU A 28 -9.42 -9.83 17.74
C GLU A 28 -9.81 -10.73 16.57
N LEU A 29 -9.06 -11.83 16.44
CA LEU A 29 -9.45 -13.05 15.73
C LEU A 29 -10.63 -13.63 16.50
N ASP A 30 -11.80 -13.02 16.36
CA ASP A 30 -13.04 -13.65 16.84
C ASP A 30 -13.25 -14.89 15.97
N ASP A 31 -13.25 -16.07 16.58
CA ASP A 31 -13.52 -17.35 15.92
C ASP A 31 -14.88 -17.35 15.18
N ASN A 32 -15.75 -16.37 15.47
CA ASN A 32 -17.06 -16.18 14.84
C ASN A 32 -17.11 -15.02 13.83
N ARG A 33 -16.04 -14.24 13.64
CA ARG A 33 -15.96 -13.24 12.57
C ARG A 33 -15.62 -13.94 11.27
N GLU A 34 -16.41 -13.64 10.23
CA GLU A 34 -16.08 -14.00 8.85
C GLU A 34 -14.60 -13.65 8.57
N PRO A 35 -13.82 -14.56 7.95
CA PRO A 35 -12.40 -14.35 7.64
C PRO A 35 -12.10 -13.07 6.84
N ASP A 36 -13.12 -12.42 6.29
CA ASP A 36 -13.03 -11.15 5.57
C ASP A 36 -12.53 -9.99 6.45
N ASP A 37 -12.94 -9.85 7.72
CA ASP A 37 -12.77 -8.59 8.49
C ASP A 37 -11.29 -8.25 8.83
N SER A 38 -10.45 -9.25 9.13
CA SER A 38 -9.03 -9.02 9.46
C SER A 38 -8.16 -8.67 8.24
N ARG A 39 -8.50 -9.21 7.06
CA ARG A 39 -7.80 -8.91 5.79
C ARG A 39 -8.08 -7.50 5.32
N LEU A 40 -9.26 -6.94 5.62
CA LEU A 40 -9.59 -5.57 5.28
C LEU A 40 -8.66 -4.56 5.95
N GLN A 41 -8.27 -4.79 7.21
CA GLN A 41 -7.31 -3.92 7.90
C GLN A 41 -5.92 -3.99 7.26
N TYR A 42 -5.48 -5.17 6.82
CA TYR A 42 -4.25 -5.32 6.05
C TYR A 42 -4.31 -4.52 4.75
N PHE A 43 -5.39 -4.64 3.97
CA PHE A 43 -5.54 -3.90 2.73
C PHE A 43 -5.63 -2.38 2.96
N ALA A 44 -6.35 -1.94 4.02
CA ALA A 44 -6.39 -0.54 4.43
C ALA A 44 -4.99 -0.01 4.78
N ALA A 45 -4.17 -0.78 5.52
CA ALA A 45 -2.79 -0.41 5.80
C ALA A 45 -1.93 -0.30 4.53
N LYS A 46 -2.12 -1.19 3.53
CA LYS A 46 -1.42 -1.08 2.24
C LYS A 46 -1.88 0.12 1.41
N LEU A 47 -3.17 0.47 1.49
CA LEU A 47 -3.68 1.71 0.92
C LEU A 47 -3.03 2.94 1.57
N VAL A 48 -2.90 2.96 2.90
CA VAL A 48 -2.18 4.03 3.63
C VAL A 48 -0.74 4.17 3.14
N CYS A 49 -0.02 3.06 2.91
CA CYS A 49 1.32 3.12 2.31
C CYS A 49 1.32 3.81 0.93
N LEU A 50 0.35 3.49 0.07
CA LEU A 50 0.25 4.11 -1.25
C LEU A 50 -0.08 5.62 -1.16
N LEU A 51 -0.97 6.01 -0.25
CA LEU A 51 -1.27 7.42 0.05
C LEU A 51 -0.02 8.17 0.52
N ALA A 52 0.78 7.55 1.40
CA ALA A 52 2.03 8.12 1.86
C ALA A 52 3.04 8.28 0.71
N CYS A 53 3.17 7.29 -0.20
CA CYS A 53 4.01 7.43 -1.38
C CYS A 53 3.65 8.65 -2.22
N HIS A 54 2.35 8.92 -2.42
CA HIS A 54 1.89 10.11 -3.13
C HIS A 54 2.27 11.41 -2.40
N GLU A 55 2.20 11.46 -1.07
CA GLU A 55 2.62 12.63 -0.30
C GLU A 55 4.14 12.81 -0.30
N TYR A 56 4.93 11.73 -0.21
CA TYR A 56 6.38 11.79 -0.42
C TYR A 56 6.69 12.42 -1.78
N ALA A 57 6.11 11.91 -2.86
CA ALA A 57 6.31 12.44 -4.21
C ALA A 57 5.90 13.92 -4.36
N ARG A 58 4.88 14.36 -3.62
CA ARG A 58 4.41 15.75 -3.63
C ARG A 58 5.32 16.69 -2.87
N ARG A 59 5.85 16.25 -1.72
CA ARG A 59 6.67 17.04 -0.80
C ARG A 59 8.13 17.10 -1.21
N ILE A 60 8.66 16.05 -1.87
CA ILE A 60 10.01 16.06 -2.45
C ILE A 60 10.08 17.17 -3.50
N PRO A 61 11.02 18.13 -3.38
CA PRO A 61 11.18 19.16 -4.38
C PRO A 61 11.83 18.59 -5.64
N ALA A 62 11.51 19.19 -6.78
CA ALA A 62 12.00 18.75 -8.09
C ALA A 62 13.54 18.78 -8.19
N SER A 63 14.21 19.59 -7.35
CA SER A 63 15.68 19.69 -7.27
C SER A 63 16.36 18.49 -6.61
N ALA A 64 15.63 17.69 -5.83
CA ALA A 64 16.22 16.61 -5.03
C ALA A 64 16.67 15.39 -5.87
N ASN A 65 16.26 15.31 -7.15
CA ASN A 65 16.52 14.16 -8.03
C ASN A 65 16.11 12.81 -7.39
N ILE A 66 14.99 12.81 -6.66
CA ILE A 66 14.40 11.62 -6.03
C ILE A 66 13.03 11.36 -6.69
N ALA A 67 12.80 10.11 -7.09
CA ALA A 67 11.52 9.62 -7.59
C ALA A 67 10.93 8.59 -6.62
N VAL A 68 9.60 8.49 -6.58
CA VAL A 68 8.88 7.59 -5.66
C VAL A 68 8.00 6.63 -6.47
N ALA A 69 8.20 5.33 -6.34
CA ALA A 69 7.33 4.34 -6.98
C ALA A 69 6.73 3.42 -5.91
N ALA A 70 5.51 2.95 -6.15
CA ALA A 70 4.91 1.89 -5.37
C ALA A 70 4.96 0.59 -6.19
N ALA A 71 5.27 -0.53 -5.54
CA ALA A 71 5.31 -1.83 -6.19
C ALA A 71 4.63 -2.88 -5.31
N ALA A 72 3.74 -3.67 -5.89
CA ALA A 72 3.16 -4.85 -5.29
C ALA A 72 3.84 -6.10 -5.88
N PRO A 73 4.35 -7.02 -5.05
CA PRO A 73 4.89 -8.29 -5.52
C PRO A 73 3.77 -9.31 -5.86
N GLY A 74 2.51 -8.96 -5.57
CA GLY A 74 1.33 -9.82 -5.59
C GLY A 74 1.40 -10.94 -4.56
N LEU A 75 0.73 -12.06 -4.83
CA LEU A 75 0.67 -13.19 -3.90
C LEU A 75 2.00 -13.96 -3.92
N VAL A 76 2.85 -13.74 -2.92
CA VAL A 76 4.16 -14.41 -2.80
C VAL A 76 4.14 -15.44 -1.67
N ALA A 77 4.72 -16.61 -1.92
CA ALA A 77 4.94 -17.69 -0.97
C ALA A 77 6.02 -17.32 0.09
N THR A 78 5.74 -16.28 0.89
CA THR A 78 6.54 -15.86 2.05
C THR A 78 5.87 -16.34 3.34
N GLU A 79 6.60 -16.30 4.46
CA GLU A 79 6.03 -16.62 5.76
C GLU A 79 4.79 -15.75 6.08
N LEU A 80 4.78 -14.47 5.68
CA LEU A 80 3.61 -13.60 5.87
C LEU A 80 2.36 -14.11 5.12
N GLY A 81 2.55 -14.78 3.98
CA GLY A 81 1.45 -15.38 3.20
C GLY A 81 1.16 -16.83 3.54
N GLN A 82 1.96 -17.45 4.42
CA GLN A 82 1.92 -18.89 4.70
C GLN A 82 1.74 -19.21 6.19
N LYS A 83 2.03 -18.27 7.10
CA LYS A 83 1.99 -18.48 8.54
C LYS A 83 1.07 -17.47 9.23
N ASP A 84 0.41 -17.92 10.29
CA ASP A 84 -0.36 -17.06 11.18
C ASP A 84 0.55 -16.28 12.15
N ALA A 85 -0.03 -15.43 13.00
CA ALA A 85 0.71 -14.64 13.98
C ALA A 85 1.44 -15.50 15.04
N SER A 86 1.07 -16.77 15.20
CA SER A 86 1.73 -17.73 16.10
C SER A 86 2.80 -18.57 15.39
N GLY A 87 3.02 -18.35 14.09
CA GLY A 87 3.98 -19.09 13.28
C GLY A 87 3.50 -20.46 12.79
N ASN A 88 2.24 -20.82 13.01
CA ASN A 88 1.65 -22.02 12.42
C ASN A 88 1.34 -21.77 10.95
N ASN A 89 1.28 -22.83 10.14
CA ASN A 89 0.79 -22.68 8.77
C ASN A 89 -0.63 -22.11 8.82
N LEU A 90 -0.85 -21.00 8.12
CA LEU A 90 -2.20 -20.53 7.82
C LEU A 90 -2.95 -21.72 7.22
N GLN A 91 -4.04 -22.13 7.86
CA GLN A 91 -5.01 -23.00 7.20
C GLN A 91 -5.57 -22.18 6.05
N LEU A 92 -4.91 -22.30 4.91
CA LEU A 92 -5.27 -21.58 3.70
C LEU A 92 -6.74 -21.88 3.43
N ILE A 93 -7.57 -20.84 3.52
CA ILE A 93 -8.48 -20.57 2.41
C ILE A 93 -7.58 -20.74 1.18
N ASP A 94 -7.79 -21.81 0.43
CA ASP A 94 -6.98 -22.10 -0.74
C ASP A 94 -7.15 -20.92 -1.70
N LEU A 95 -6.22 -19.97 -1.64
CA LEU A 95 -6.23 -18.75 -2.44
C LEU A 95 -6.15 -19.12 -3.93
N GLU A 96 -5.60 -20.30 -4.25
CA GLU A 96 -5.63 -20.82 -5.62
C GLU A 96 -7.06 -21.15 -6.05
N THR A 97 -7.91 -21.72 -5.18
CA THR A 97 -9.35 -21.88 -5.47
C THR A 97 -10.15 -20.58 -5.36
N LEU A 98 -9.79 -19.66 -4.46
CA LEU A 98 -10.56 -18.44 -4.21
C LEU A 98 -10.29 -17.33 -5.24
N VAL A 99 -9.03 -17.19 -5.69
CA VAL A 99 -8.62 -16.14 -6.63
C VAL A 99 -8.02 -16.66 -7.94
N THR A 100 -7.90 -17.98 -8.15
CA THR A 100 -7.35 -18.60 -9.38
C THR A 100 -5.93 -18.14 -9.73
N ILE A 101 -5.18 -17.69 -8.73
CA ILE A 101 -3.83 -17.14 -8.91
C ILE A 101 -2.84 -18.02 -8.16
N ARG A 102 -1.90 -18.63 -8.89
CA ARG A 102 -0.78 -19.36 -8.31
C ARG A 102 0.09 -18.41 -7.49
N PRO A 103 0.47 -18.75 -6.24
CA PRO A 103 1.49 -18.02 -5.52
C PRO A 103 2.82 -17.96 -6.29
N ARG A 104 3.45 -16.79 -6.25
CA ARG A 104 4.79 -16.53 -6.80
C ARG A 104 5.88 -17.02 -5.85
N THR A 105 7.03 -17.40 -6.40
CA THR A 105 8.25 -17.52 -5.59
C THR A 105 8.72 -16.14 -5.11
N PRO A 106 9.54 -16.07 -4.04
CA PRO A 106 10.15 -14.81 -3.62
C PRO A 106 10.89 -14.08 -4.75
N GLU A 107 11.60 -14.81 -5.61
CA GLU A 107 12.31 -14.24 -6.77
C GLU A 107 11.33 -13.67 -7.79
N GLU A 108 10.23 -14.36 -8.07
CA GLU A 108 9.19 -13.88 -8.98
C GLU A 108 8.52 -12.60 -8.45
N GLY A 109 8.20 -12.55 -7.16
CA GLY A 109 7.61 -11.37 -6.51
C GLY A 109 8.58 -10.18 -6.43
N ALA A 110 9.86 -10.44 -6.20
CA ALA A 110 10.89 -9.39 -6.10
C ALA A 110 11.13 -8.64 -7.42
N ARG A 111 10.86 -9.27 -8.57
CA ARG A 111 11.09 -8.65 -9.89
C ARG A 111 10.40 -7.30 -10.04
N THR A 112 9.14 -7.16 -9.60
CA THR A 112 8.41 -5.89 -9.71
C THR A 112 9.06 -4.79 -8.88
N ILE A 113 9.58 -5.14 -7.69
CA ILE A 113 10.27 -4.21 -6.79
C ILE A 113 11.60 -3.78 -7.40
N VAL A 114 12.38 -4.72 -7.93
CA VAL A 114 13.66 -4.44 -8.61
C VAL A 114 13.45 -3.59 -9.86
N LEU A 115 12.40 -3.85 -10.64
CA LEU A 115 12.06 -3.03 -11.80
C LEU A 115 11.81 -1.58 -11.39
N ALA A 116 10.96 -1.37 -10.38
CA ALA A 116 10.64 -0.03 -9.89
C ALA A 116 11.87 0.75 -9.41
N ALA A 117 12.87 0.06 -8.86
CA ALA A 117 14.05 0.66 -8.26
C ALA A 117 15.24 0.83 -9.22
N THR A 118 15.34 0.04 -10.30
CA THR A 118 16.55 -0.04 -11.14
C THR A 118 16.34 0.32 -12.60
N TYR A 119 15.09 0.35 -13.08
CA TYR A 119 14.84 0.77 -14.47
C TYR A 119 15.06 2.27 -14.64
N PRO A 120 15.38 2.72 -15.86
CA PRO A 120 15.49 4.15 -16.16
C PRO A 120 14.24 4.90 -15.69
N VAL A 121 14.43 6.05 -15.03
CA VAL A 121 13.35 6.79 -14.38
C VAL A 121 12.25 7.11 -15.37
N GLU A 122 12.58 7.55 -16.58
CA GLU A 122 11.66 7.84 -17.68
C GLU A 122 10.81 6.65 -18.15
N ALA A 123 11.24 5.41 -17.88
CA ALA A 123 10.49 4.20 -18.20
C ALA A 123 9.47 3.83 -17.11
N VAL A 124 9.69 4.29 -15.87
CA VAL A 124 8.83 4.01 -14.70
C VAL A 124 7.93 5.21 -14.37
N TRP A 125 8.50 6.40 -14.49
CA TRP A 125 7.92 7.70 -14.24
C TRP A 125 7.69 8.44 -15.55
N LYS A 126 6.42 8.69 -15.86
CA LYS A 126 6.06 9.51 -17.03
C LYS A 126 6.41 10.96 -16.75
N GLU A 127 7.30 11.52 -17.58
CA GLU A 127 7.75 12.91 -17.49
C GLU A 127 6.55 13.87 -17.43
N GLY A 128 6.66 14.91 -16.60
CA GLY A 128 5.60 15.90 -16.40
C GLY A 128 4.45 15.44 -15.51
N THR A 129 4.40 14.18 -15.09
CA THR A 129 3.40 13.69 -14.14
C THR A 129 3.97 13.69 -12.72
N ARG A 130 3.20 14.18 -11.73
CA ARG A 130 3.48 13.99 -10.29
C ARG A 130 2.76 12.74 -9.75
N ARG A 131 2.42 11.80 -10.64
CA ARG A 131 1.69 10.59 -10.29
C ARG A 131 2.71 9.55 -9.87
N VAL A 132 2.56 9.00 -8.66
CA VAL A 132 3.31 7.82 -8.25
C VAL A 132 2.84 6.63 -9.08
N PRO A 133 3.71 5.98 -9.85
CA PRO A 133 3.36 4.75 -10.54
C PRO A 133 3.15 3.64 -9.50
N PHE A 134 2.11 2.84 -9.70
CA PHE A 134 1.88 1.63 -8.92
C PHE A 134 2.09 0.42 -9.82
N LEU A 135 3.13 -0.37 -9.55
CA LEU A 135 3.52 -1.49 -10.38
C LEU A 135 3.03 -2.80 -9.76
N THR A 136 2.40 -3.65 -10.56
CA THR A 136 2.17 -5.08 -10.25
C THR A 136 2.53 -5.90 -11.47
N ASN A 137 3.03 -7.11 -11.28
CA ASN A 137 3.34 -8.02 -12.40
C ASN A 137 4.21 -7.37 -13.48
N MET A 138 5.20 -6.57 -13.06
CA MET A 138 6.09 -5.82 -13.96
C MET A 138 5.39 -4.77 -14.84
N GLN A 139 4.15 -4.40 -14.53
CA GLN A 139 3.33 -3.47 -15.32
C GLN A 139 2.75 -2.36 -14.43
N GLU A 140 2.63 -1.15 -14.99
CA GLU A 140 1.92 -0.05 -14.33
C GLU A 140 0.43 -0.37 -14.27
N MET A 141 -0.12 -0.31 -13.07
CA MET A 141 -1.55 -0.42 -12.83
C MET A 141 -2.23 0.91 -13.06
N ASP A 142 -3.41 0.85 -13.68
CA ASP A 142 -4.30 2.00 -13.63
C ASP A 142 -4.97 2.09 -12.25
N THR A 143 -4.47 3.01 -11.43
CA THR A 143 -4.97 3.25 -10.08
C THR A 143 -6.37 3.84 -10.04
N GLU A 144 -6.89 4.42 -11.13
CA GLU A 144 -8.26 4.96 -11.17
C GLU A 144 -9.31 3.88 -10.93
N TYR A 145 -9.06 2.65 -11.42
CA TYR A 145 -9.97 1.51 -11.27
C TYR A 145 -9.78 0.72 -9.97
N PHE A 146 -8.61 0.82 -9.34
CA PHE A 146 -8.20 -0.06 -8.25
C PHE A 146 -8.26 0.66 -6.90
N VAL A 147 -7.94 1.95 -6.89
CA VAL A 147 -7.87 2.75 -5.68
C VAL A 147 -8.25 4.20 -5.98
N ALA A 148 -9.52 4.47 -6.29
CA ALA A 148 -10.01 5.85 -6.45
C ALA A 148 -9.58 6.75 -5.27
N LYS A 149 -9.56 6.18 -4.05
CA LYS A 149 -9.09 6.85 -2.83
C LYS A 149 -7.60 7.22 -2.85
N SER A 150 -6.71 6.49 -3.53
CA SER A 150 -5.30 6.89 -3.60
C SER A 150 -5.10 8.12 -4.46
N GLY A 151 -6.05 8.45 -5.35
CA GLY A 151 -6.12 9.68 -6.15
C GLY A 151 -6.43 10.94 -5.35
N ASP A 152 -7.07 10.79 -4.19
CA ASP A 152 -7.67 11.87 -3.41
C ASP A 152 -6.63 12.69 -2.65
N LEU A 153 -6.44 13.95 -3.06
CA LEU A 153 -5.48 14.87 -2.44
C LEU A 153 -5.83 15.23 -0.99
N GLU A 154 -7.11 15.36 -0.66
CA GLU A 154 -7.53 15.71 0.69
C GLU A 154 -7.27 14.54 1.63
N LEU A 155 -7.65 13.32 1.22
CA LEU A 155 -7.38 12.11 1.99
C LEU A 155 -5.88 11.87 2.19
N ARG A 156 -5.07 12.07 1.15
CA ARG A 156 -3.61 11.95 1.23
C ARG A 156 -3.02 12.87 2.31
N ARG A 157 -3.37 14.16 2.28
CA ARG A 157 -2.91 15.14 3.28
C ARG A 157 -3.40 14.78 4.68
N LYS A 158 -4.68 14.42 4.81
CA LYS A 158 -5.29 14.03 6.07
C LYS A 158 -4.59 12.83 6.70
N VAL A 159 -4.29 11.80 5.93
CA VAL A 159 -3.51 10.63 6.38
C VAL A 159 -2.09 11.01 6.79
N TRP A 160 -1.44 11.89 6.02
CA TRP A 160 -0.10 12.38 6.35
C TRP A 160 -0.06 13.16 7.66
N ASP A 161 -0.92 14.17 7.80
CA ASP A 161 -0.97 15.04 8.98
C ASP A 161 -1.32 14.23 10.23
N ASP A 162 -2.24 13.26 10.10
CA ASP A 162 -2.58 12.36 11.20
C ASP A 162 -1.40 11.45 11.60
N THR A 163 -0.63 10.97 10.62
CA THR A 163 0.58 10.17 10.85
C THR A 163 1.66 10.99 11.56
N VAL A 164 1.95 12.21 11.09
CA VAL A 164 2.92 13.14 11.70
C VAL A 164 2.55 13.44 13.16
N ARG A 165 1.27 13.73 13.40
CA ARG A 165 0.74 13.96 14.75
C ARG A 165 0.91 12.74 15.66
N LEU A 166 0.57 11.55 15.20
CA LEU A 166 0.71 10.31 15.98
C LEU A 166 2.16 9.98 16.31
N LEU A 167 3.08 10.27 15.38
CA LEU A 167 4.52 10.15 15.59
C LEU A 167 5.11 11.26 16.47
N LYS A 168 4.29 12.25 16.86
CA LYS A 168 4.67 13.41 17.68
C LYS A 168 5.81 14.22 17.05
N LEU A 169 5.81 14.30 15.72
CA LEU A 169 6.74 15.10 14.94
C LEU A 169 6.16 16.49 14.72
N THR A 170 7.05 17.48 14.67
CA THR A 170 6.72 18.85 14.25
C THR A 170 6.83 19.01 12.74
N ASP A 171 6.12 19.98 12.17
CA ASP A 171 6.22 20.30 10.74
C ASP A 171 7.67 20.66 10.35
N ASP A 172 8.39 21.39 11.20
CA ASP A 172 9.81 21.73 10.97
C ASP A 172 10.73 20.50 10.96
N GLU A 173 10.45 19.46 11.75
CA GLU A 173 11.20 18.19 11.69
C GLU A 173 10.91 17.44 10.40
N VAL A 174 9.66 17.41 9.97
CA VAL A 174 9.24 16.73 8.75
C VAL A 174 9.78 17.44 7.52
N ASP A 175 9.60 18.76 7.42
CA ASP A 175 9.96 19.55 6.25
C ASP A 175 11.47 19.58 6.01
N ARG A 176 12.29 19.51 7.07
CA ARG A 176 13.75 19.36 6.94
C ARG A 176 14.18 18.05 6.27
N CYS A 177 13.33 17.04 6.20
CA CYS A 177 13.61 15.80 5.45
C CYS A 177 13.38 15.96 3.95
N PHE A 178 12.69 17.00 3.51
CA PHE A 178 12.34 17.29 2.11
C PHE A 178 13.12 18.52 1.64
N LEU A 179 14.43 18.33 1.39
CA LEU A 179 15.40 19.38 1.02
C LEU A 179 15.13 20.05 -0.32
#